data_AF-A0AAN9K1G0-F1
#
_entry.id   AF-A0AAN9K1G0-F1
#
_cell.length_a   1.000
_cell.length_b   1.000
_cell.length_c   1.000
_cell.angle_alpha   90.00
_cell.angle_beta   90.00
_cell.angle_gamma   90.00
#
_symmetry.space_group_name_H-M   'P 1'
#
loop_
_entity.id
_entity.type
_entity.pdbx_description
1 polymer ?
#
loop_
_entity_poly.entity_id
_entity_poly.type
_entity_poly.pdbx_seq_one_letter_code
_entity_poly.pdbx_strand_id
1 'polypeptide(L)'
;MTLSLFRIFIGENGTIDGQGDVWWNVWRQRTLKFTKPNLVEFVNSRDIIISNVIFKNSPFWNIHPIYCSNFVVRFVTILAPRDSPNTDGIDPDSSSNVCIEDSYISTGDNLVAVKSGWDDYGIAYGIPSSNITVKRVSGSST
;
A
#
# COMPACT_ATOMS: atom_id res chain seq x y z
N MET A 1 -1.54 24.72 -8.37
CA MET A 1 -2.12 24.14 -9.60
C MET A 1 -1.08 23.18 -10.17
N THR A 2 -1.28 21.89 -9.97
CA THR A 2 -0.56 20.82 -10.68
C THR A 2 -1.55 19.67 -10.84
N LEU A 3 -2.04 19.50 -12.08
CA LEU A 3 -2.81 18.36 -12.54
C LEU A 3 -1.80 17.27 -12.92
N SER A 4 -1.35 16.47 -11.96
CA SER A 4 -0.51 15.31 -12.27
C SER A 4 -1.39 14.08 -12.39
N LEU A 5 -1.88 13.79 -13.61
CA LEU A 5 -2.49 12.50 -13.93
C LEU A 5 -1.36 11.47 -14.03
N PHE A 6 -1.15 10.68 -12.98
CA PHE A 6 -0.20 9.55 -13.01
C PHE A 6 -0.95 8.27 -13.35
N ARG A 7 -0.89 7.84 -14.62
CA ARG A 7 -1.33 6.50 -15.01
C ARG A 7 -0.12 5.58 -15.06
N ILE A 8 0.01 4.73 -14.04
CA ILE A 8 1.02 3.66 -14.03
C ILE A 8 0.34 2.41 -14.61
N PHE A 9 0.54 2.20 -15.91
CA PHE A 9 0.25 0.92 -16.56
C PHE A 9 1.53 0.11 -16.61
N ILE A 10 1.71 -0.84 -15.69
CA ILE A 10 2.72 -1.87 -15.88
C ILE A 10 2.01 -3.03 -16.57
N GLY A 11 1.94 -2.97 -17.90
CA GLY A 11 1.42 -4.06 -18.72
C GLY A 11 2.27 -5.33 -18.56
N GLU A 12 1.69 -6.49 -18.86
CA GLU A 12 2.36 -7.80 -18.91
C GLU A 12 2.72 -8.47 -17.56
N ASN A 13 2.00 -8.20 -16.46
CA ASN A 13 2.30 -8.78 -15.13
C ASN A 13 3.74 -8.49 -14.67
N GLY A 14 4.22 -7.28 -14.95
CA GLY A 14 5.50 -6.81 -14.44
C GLY A 14 5.56 -6.94 -12.91
N THR A 15 6.74 -7.30 -12.40
CA THR A 15 6.95 -7.52 -10.97
C THR A 15 7.80 -6.39 -10.39
N ILE A 16 7.32 -5.80 -9.29
CA ILE A 16 8.10 -4.92 -8.41
C ILE A 16 8.47 -5.73 -7.18
N ASP A 17 9.75 -6.07 -7.03
CA ASP A 17 10.28 -6.82 -5.87
C ASP A 17 11.07 -5.90 -4.94
N GLY A 18 10.57 -5.74 -3.71
CA GLY A 18 11.15 -4.89 -2.68
C GLY A 18 12.36 -5.49 -1.96
N GLN A 19 12.67 -6.77 -2.18
CA GLN A 19 13.76 -7.49 -1.51
C GLN A 19 13.76 -7.32 0.03
N GLY A 20 12.56 -7.42 0.62
CA GLY A 20 12.27 -7.12 2.02
C GLY A 20 13.04 -7.95 3.06
N ASP A 21 13.61 -9.10 2.69
CA ASP A 21 14.28 -10.01 3.62
C ASP A 21 15.35 -9.32 4.47
N VAL A 22 16.19 -8.50 3.85
CA VAL A 22 17.21 -7.72 4.56
C VAL A 22 16.56 -6.87 5.65
N TRP A 23 15.50 -6.14 5.32
CA TRP A 23 14.79 -5.25 6.24
C TRP A 23 14.11 -6.00 7.38
N TRP A 24 13.49 -7.14 7.08
CA TRP A 24 12.83 -7.97 8.08
C TRP A 24 13.86 -8.57 9.06
N ASN A 25 15.03 -8.98 8.56
CA ASN A 25 16.10 -9.48 9.41
C ASN A 25 16.64 -8.41 10.36
N VAL A 26 16.90 -7.19 9.86
CA VAL A 26 17.36 -6.08 10.72
C VAL A 26 16.28 -5.67 11.73
N TRP A 27 15.00 -5.72 11.35
CA TRP A 27 13.86 -5.47 12.24
C TRP A 27 13.78 -6.51 13.37
N ARG A 28 13.87 -7.80 13.04
CA ARG A 28 13.85 -8.89 14.03
C ARG A 28 15.02 -8.78 15.01
N GLN A 29 16.19 -8.35 14.52
CA GLN A 29 17.38 -8.10 15.34
C GLN A 29 17.29 -6.82 16.19
N ARG A 30 16.27 -5.96 15.96
CA ARG A 30 16.08 -4.66 16.64
C ARG A 30 17.27 -3.71 16.43
N THR A 31 17.89 -3.78 15.26
CA THR A 31 19.08 -2.97 14.89
C THR A 31 18.78 -1.92 13.83
N LEU A 32 17.50 -1.73 13.47
CA LEU A 32 17.08 -0.66 12.56
C LEU A 32 17.36 0.71 13.18
N LYS A 33 18.07 1.55 12.44
CA LYS A 33 18.30 2.96 12.81
C LYS A 33 17.13 3.87 12.40
N PHE A 34 16.43 3.49 11.33
CA PHE A 34 15.33 4.22 10.73
C PHE A 34 14.18 3.26 10.40
N THR A 35 13.01 3.81 10.09
CA THR A 35 11.85 3.02 9.66
C THR A 35 12.14 2.29 8.35
N LYS A 36 11.48 1.14 8.16
CA LYS A 36 11.51 0.41 6.88
C LYS A 36 10.73 1.23 5.85
N PRO A 37 11.20 1.32 4.59
CA PRO A 37 10.45 2.03 3.55
C PRO A 37 9.22 1.23 3.10
N ASN A 38 8.17 1.95 2.67
CA ASN A 38 7.08 1.36 1.89
C ASN A 38 7.59 0.89 0.52
N LEU A 39 6.94 -0.08 -0.12
CA LEU A 39 7.32 -0.49 -1.48
C LEU A 39 6.96 0.58 -2.50
N VAL A 40 5.72 1.09 -2.46
CA VAL A 40 5.29 2.25 -3.25
C VAL A 40 4.42 3.16 -2.40
N GLU A 41 4.75 4.45 -2.40
CA GLU A 41 4.01 5.49 -1.70
C GLU A 41 3.62 6.62 -2.65
N PHE A 42 2.36 7.03 -2.60
CA PHE A 42 1.84 8.18 -3.33
C PHE A 42 1.41 9.23 -2.33
N VAL A 43 2.01 10.42 -2.42
CA VAL A 43 1.74 11.52 -1.48
C VAL A 43 1.03 12.64 -2.23
N ASN A 44 -0.08 13.12 -1.66
CA ASN A 44 -0.80 14.31 -2.16
C ASN A 44 -1.05 14.29 -3.68
N SER A 45 -1.48 13.13 -4.17
CA SER A 45 -1.60 12.84 -5.60
C SER A 45 -3.04 12.52 -5.98
N ARG A 46 -3.36 12.57 -7.27
CA ARG A 46 -4.72 12.32 -7.73
C ARG A 46 -4.80 11.63 -9.08
N ASP A 47 -5.95 11.02 -9.32
CA ASP A 47 -6.27 10.37 -10.59
C ASP A 47 -5.25 9.26 -10.93
N ILE A 48 -5.02 8.37 -9.96
CA ILE A 48 -4.04 7.27 -10.07
C ILE A 48 -4.75 5.96 -10.35
N ILE A 49 -4.17 5.17 -11.26
CA ILE A 49 -4.58 3.80 -11.52
C ILE A 49 -3.33 2.91 -11.45
N ILE A 50 -3.43 1.85 -10.64
CA ILE A 50 -2.49 0.74 -10.58
C ILE A 50 -3.22 -0.50 -11.06
N SER A 51 -2.70 -1.15 -12.11
CA SER A 51 -3.38 -2.29 -12.72
C SER A 51 -2.42 -3.30 -13.34
N ASN A 52 -2.71 -4.59 -13.17
CA ASN A 52 -1.96 -5.72 -13.78
C ASN A 52 -0.49 -5.83 -13.34
N VAL A 53 -0.22 -5.61 -12.05
CA VAL A 53 1.14 -5.59 -11.48
C VAL A 53 1.26 -6.61 -10.35
N ILE A 54 2.43 -7.23 -10.24
CA ILE A 54 2.79 -8.07 -9.08
C ILE A 54 3.71 -7.27 -8.15
N PHE A 55 3.33 -7.13 -6.88
CA PHE A 55 4.18 -6.58 -5.83
C PHE A 55 4.70 -7.73 -4.97
N LYS A 56 6.01 -7.76 -4.71
CA LYS A 56 6.66 -8.81 -3.93
C LYS A 56 7.54 -8.24 -2.84
N ASN A 57 7.56 -8.92 -1.70
CA ASN A 57 8.55 -8.78 -0.64
C ASN A 57 8.77 -7.32 -0.22
N SER A 58 7.69 -6.58 0.05
CA SER A 58 7.81 -5.22 0.56
C SER A 58 8.58 -5.20 1.90
N PRO A 59 9.51 -4.26 2.10
CA PRO A 59 10.13 -4.04 3.40
C PRO A 59 9.12 -3.69 4.50
N PHE A 60 8.04 -2.97 4.15
CA PHE A 60 6.95 -2.52 5.03
C PHE A 60 5.61 -2.62 4.29
N TRP A 61 4.75 -1.61 4.34
CA TRP A 61 3.49 -1.59 3.58
C TRP A 61 3.74 -1.63 2.07
N ASN A 62 2.87 -2.31 1.32
CA ASN A 62 3.08 -2.50 -0.13
C ASN A 62 2.62 -1.27 -0.94
N ILE A 63 1.36 -0.86 -0.83
CA ILE A 63 0.81 0.28 -1.58
C ILE A 63 0.20 1.30 -0.60
N HIS A 64 0.84 2.46 -0.46
CA HIS A 64 0.44 3.49 0.50
C HIS A 64 0.05 4.80 -0.21
N PRO A 65 -1.23 4.99 -0.58
CA PRO A 65 -1.73 6.30 -0.97
C PRO A 65 -2.07 7.12 0.29
N ILE A 66 -1.33 8.21 0.49
CA ILE A 66 -1.54 9.19 1.57
C ILE A 66 -1.93 10.55 1.00
N TYR A 67 -3.03 11.12 1.52
CA TYR A 67 -3.61 12.38 1.02
C TYR A 67 -3.98 12.33 -0.47
N CYS A 68 -4.36 11.15 -0.97
CA CYS A 68 -4.68 10.95 -2.38
C CYS A 68 -6.18 11.07 -2.66
N SER A 69 -6.51 11.37 -3.93
CA SER A 69 -7.91 11.37 -4.40
C SER A 69 -8.06 10.65 -5.74
N ASN A 70 -9.17 9.95 -5.95
CA ASN A 70 -9.44 9.17 -7.16
C ASN A 70 -8.32 8.14 -7.44
N PHE A 71 -8.22 7.14 -6.56
CA PHE A 71 -7.16 6.14 -6.59
C PHE A 71 -7.74 4.75 -6.85
N VAL A 72 -7.27 4.06 -7.88
CA VAL A 72 -7.78 2.73 -8.26
C VAL A 72 -6.65 1.71 -8.23
N VAL A 73 -6.88 0.60 -7.52
CA VAL A 73 -6.03 -0.61 -7.56
C VAL A 73 -6.88 -1.78 -8.06
N ARG A 74 -6.48 -2.41 -9.15
CA ARG A 74 -7.20 -3.55 -9.70
C ARG A 74 -6.33 -4.56 -10.42
N PHE A 75 -6.71 -5.84 -10.45
CA PHE A 75 -5.92 -6.90 -11.09
C PHE A 75 -4.47 -6.94 -10.59
N VAL A 76 -4.28 -6.67 -9.30
CA VAL A 76 -2.96 -6.68 -8.65
C VAL A 76 -2.78 -7.95 -7.84
N THR A 77 -1.55 -8.47 -7.82
CA THR A 77 -1.14 -9.54 -6.92
C THR A 77 -0.10 -9.00 -5.95
N ILE A 78 -0.31 -9.14 -4.64
CA ILE A 78 0.65 -8.71 -3.60
C ILE A 78 1.10 -9.94 -2.80
N LEU A 79 2.41 -10.17 -2.72
CA LEU A 79 2.98 -11.37 -2.11
C LEU A 79 4.13 -11.04 -1.16
N ALA A 80 4.04 -11.52 0.07
CA ALA A 80 5.16 -11.56 1.01
C ALA A 80 5.05 -12.83 1.88
N PRO A 81 6.16 -13.34 2.45
CA PRO A 81 6.12 -14.45 3.40
C PRO A 81 5.15 -14.18 4.56
N ARG A 82 4.48 -15.21 5.06
CA ARG A 82 3.50 -15.03 6.13
C ARG A 82 4.12 -14.47 7.42
N ASP A 83 5.40 -14.71 7.67
CA ASP A 83 6.09 -14.17 8.84
C ASP A 83 6.76 -12.80 8.59
N SER A 84 6.50 -12.15 7.44
CA SER A 84 7.10 -10.85 7.13
C SER A 84 6.42 -9.70 7.91
N PRO A 85 7.18 -8.95 8.73
CA PRO A 85 6.60 -7.97 9.65
C PRO A 85 6.09 -6.71 8.93
N ASN A 86 4.84 -6.33 9.21
CA ASN A 86 4.19 -5.10 8.76
C ASN A 86 4.11 -4.99 7.22
N THR A 87 3.70 -6.08 6.58
CA THR A 87 3.58 -6.17 5.12
C THR A 87 2.14 -6.01 4.67
N ASP A 88 1.47 -4.98 5.19
CA ASP A 88 0.11 -4.60 4.82
C ASP A 88 0.00 -4.49 3.29
N GLY A 89 -1.13 -4.93 2.73
CA GLY A 89 -1.33 -4.97 1.28
C GLY A 89 -1.57 -3.57 0.71
N ILE A 90 -2.66 -2.92 1.09
CA ILE A 90 -3.02 -1.59 0.60
C ILE A 90 -3.53 -0.75 1.76
N ASP A 91 -2.96 0.46 1.89
CA ASP A 91 -3.15 1.31 3.07
C ASP A 91 -3.67 2.69 2.66
N PRO A 92 -4.97 2.87 2.33
CA PRO A 92 -5.51 4.19 2.08
C PRO A 92 -5.44 5.03 3.36
N ASP A 93 -4.57 6.04 3.37
CA ASP A 93 -4.36 6.92 4.52
C ASP A 93 -4.80 8.35 4.16
N SER A 94 -5.74 8.89 4.94
CA SER A 94 -6.33 10.22 4.71
C SER A 94 -6.67 10.49 3.24
N SER A 95 -7.21 9.47 2.55
CA SER A 95 -7.42 9.47 1.09
C SER A 95 -8.89 9.31 0.75
N SER A 96 -9.30 9.83 -0.42
CA SER A 96 -10.71 9.85 -0.84
C SER A 96 -10.94 9.22 -2.20
N ASN A 97 -12.14 8.66 -2.40
CA ASN A 97 -12.54 8.01 -3.66
C ASN A 97 -11.55 6.92 -4.08
N VAL A 98 -11.29 5.97 -3.17
CA VAL A 98 -10.38 4.85 -3.42
C VAL A 98 -11.17 3.61 -3.79
N CYS A 99 -10.82 2.95 -4.89
CA CYS A 99 -11.40 1.69 -5.31
C CYS A 99 -10.32 0.61 -5.34
N ILE A 100 -10.49 -0.44 -4.53
CA ILE A 100 -9.64 -1.62 -4.51
C ILE A 100 -10.52 -2.80 -4.96
N GLU A 101 -10.22 -3.37 -6.12
CA GLU A 101 -11.02 -4.46 -6.67
C GLU A 101 -10.19 -5.56 -7.35
N ASP A 102 -10.77 -6.75 -7.52
CA ASP A 102 -10.24 -7.82 -8.38
C ASP A 102 -8.76 -8.13 -8.16
N SER A 103 -8.34 -8.23 -6.89
CA SER A 103 -6.93 -8.36 -6.53
C SER A 103 -6.71 -9.49 -5.53
N TYR A 104 -5.50 -10.07 -5.55
CA TYR A 104 -5.07 -11.13 -4.65
C TYR A 104 -3.96 -10.64 -3.75
N ILE A 105 -4.10 -10.80 -2.43
CA ILE A 105 -3.13 -10.31 -1.44
C ILE A 105 -2.79 -11.44 -0.48
N SER A 106 -1.52 -11.82 -0.40
CA SER A 106 -1.04 -12.80 0.57
C SER A 106 0.23 -12.28 1.22
N THR A 107 0.12 -11.80 2.45
CA THR A 107 1.21 -11.13 3.17
C THR A 107 1.21 -11.50 4.65
N GLY A 108 2.16 -10.94 5.40
CA GLY A 108 2.28 -11.18 6.84
C GLY A 108 1.40 -10.29 7.72
N ASP A 109 0.63 -9.37 7.14
CA ASP A 109 -0.19 -8.39 7.88
C ASP A 109 -1.53 -8.11 7.14
N ASN A 110 -2.22 -7.02 7.45
CA ASN A 110 -3.56 -6.71 6.93
C ASN A 110 -3.63 -6.68 5.40
N LEU A 111 -4.66 -7.28 4.79
CA LEU A 111 -4.83 -7.23 3.33
C LEU A 111 -5.12 -5.80 2.84
N VAL A 112 -6.04 -5.12 3.54
CA VAL A 112 -6.36 -3.70 3.34
C VAL A 112 -6.56 -3.08 4.71
N ALA A 113 -5.87 -1.98 4.99
CA ALA A 113 -6.00 -1.24 6.24
C ALA A 113 -6.25 0.24 5.94
N VAL A 114 -7.49 0.69 6.16
CA VAL A 114 -7.86 2.11 5.98
C VAL A 114 -7.38 2.89 7.21
N LYS A 115 -6.61 3.97 6.98
CA LYS A 115 -5.99 4.82 8.00
C LYS A 115 -6.37 6.30 7.79
N SER A 116 -6.06 7.16 8.76
CA SER A 116 -6.28 8.61 8.65
C SER A 116 -5.34 9.41 9.58
N GLY A 117 -4.04 9.15 9.47
CA GLY A 117 -3.01 9.72 10.35
C GLY A 117 -2.95 9.08 11.75
N TRP A 118 -1.97 9.50 12.54
CA TRP A 118 -1.66 8.93 13.85
C TRP A 118 -1.64 10.01 14.94
N ASP A 119 -2.37 9.75 16.04
CA ASP A 119 -2.43 10.57 17.26
C ASP A 119 -2.57 12.08 16.99
N ASP A 120 -1.82 12.92 17.71
CA ASP A 120 -1.89 14.37 17.62
C ASP A 120 -1.65 14.89 16.20
N TYR A 121 -0.81 14.21 15.40
CA TYR A 121 -0.61 14.57 14.00
C TYR A 121 -1.85 14.28 13.15
N GLY A 122 -2.47 13.10 13.34
CA GLY A 122 -3.73 12.76 12.67
C GLY A 122 -4.84 13.76 13.01
N ILE A 123 -4.98 14.11 14.29
CA ILE A 123 -5.94 15.10 14.78
C ILE A 123 -5.66 16.49 14.17
N ALA A 124 -4.40 16.92 14.16
CA ALA A 124 -4.00 18.23 13.66
C ALA A 124 -4.23 18.38 12.15
N TYR A 125 -3.98 17.33 11.35
CA TYR A 125 -4.27 17.35 9.92
C TYR A 125 -5.78 17.28 9.66
N GLY A 126 -6.52 16.47 10.43
CA GLY A 126 -7.98 16.41 10.39
C GLY A 126 -8.55 15.93 9.04
N ILE A 127 -7.79 15.13 8.29
CA ILE A 127 -8.20 14.62 6.97
C ILE A 127 -8.64 13.16 7.11
N PRO A 128 -9.94 12.83 6.98
CA PRO A 128 -10.40 11.45 7.05
C PRO A 128 -10.13 10.70 5.74
N SER A 129 -9.99 9.38 5.83
CA SER A 129 -10.21 8.52 4.66
C SER A 129 -11.70 8.39 4.39
N SER A 130 -12.14 8.58 3.14
CA SER A 130 -13.56 8.61 2.81
C SER A 130 -13.86 8.02 1.42
N ASN A 131 -15.07 7.48 1.25
CA ASN A 131 -15.49 6.83 0.00
C ASN A 131 -14.50 5.77 -0.50
N ILE A 132 -14.21 4.80 0.37
CA ILE A 132 -13.34 3.65 0.07
C ILE A 132 -14.22 2.45 -0.30
N THR A 133 -14.04 1.91 -1.49
CA THR A 133 -14.70 0.68 -1.95
C THR A 133 -13.69 -0.45 -2.01
N VAL A 134 -13.98 -1.56 -1.32
CA VAL A 134 -13.22 -2.81 -1.40
C VAL A 134 -14.16 -3.92 -1.84
N LYS A 135 -13.89 -4.58 -2.97
CA LYS A 135 -14.74 -5.65 -3.48
C LYS A 135 -13.95 -6.67 -4.29
N ARG A 136 -14.29 -7.96 -4.19
CA ARG A 136 -13.59 -9.05 -4.91
C ARG A 136 -12.07 -9.06 -4.65
N VAL A 137 -11.68 -8.75 -3.41
CA VAL A 137 -10.32 -8.97 -2.90
C VAL A 137 -10.30 -10.32 -2.21
N SER A 138 -9.31 -11.16 -2.52
CA SER A 138 -9.11 -12.47 -1.91
C SER A 138 -7.66 -12.62 -1.44
N GLY A 139 -7.40 -13.52 -0.50
CA GLY A 139 -6.08 -13.54 0.12
C GLY A 139 -5.97 -14.28 1.43
N SER A 140 -4.77 -14.17 2.02
CA SER A 140 -4.48 -14.68 3.37
C SER A 140 -3.51 -13.75 4.10
N SER A 141 -3.73 -13.55 5.39
CA SER A 141 -2.82 -12.85 6.29
C SER A 141 -2.50 -13.71 7.52
N THR A 142 -1.56 -13.26 8.33
CA THR A 142 -1.26 -13.83 9.66
C THR A 142 -2.17 -13.30 10.74
#